data_AF-A0AAD5S8N0-F1
#
_entry.id   AF-A0AAD5S8N0-F1
#
_cell.length_a   1.000
_cell.length_b   1.000
_cell.length_c   1.000
_cell.angle_alpha   90.00
_cell.angle_beta   90.00
_cell.angle_gamma   90.00
#
_symmetry.space_group_name_H-M   'P 1'
#
loop_
_entity.id
_entity.type
_entity.pdbx_description
1 polymer ?
#
loop_
_entity_poly.entity_id
_entity_poly.type
_entity_poly.pdbx_seq_one_letter_code
_entity_poly.pdbx_strand_id
1 'polypeptide(L)'
;MTVGQAAKEVWEVIEKTRKNRSSMFQDVAAGKPDTEIDYINGYIVRQASKYGIDVPTNKVIVDLIKMKSQAAYAAAVAARSSSS
;
A
#
# COMPACT_ATOMS: atom_id res chain seq x y z
N MET A 1 16.16 -20.19 -1.93
CA MET A 1 15.14 -19.73 -0.95
C MET A 1 13.87 -20.53 -1.18
N THR A 2 13.39 -21.27 -0.18
CA THR A 2 12.06 -21.90 -0.24
C THR A 2 10.99 -20.91 0.18
N VAL A 3 9.72 -21.18 -0.16
CA VAL A 3 8.59 -20.35 0.30
C VAL A 3 8.56 -20.26 1.83
N GLY A 4 8.86 -21.36 2.53
CA GLY A 4 8.93 -21.39 3.99
C GLY A 4 10.05 -20.51 4.56
N GLN A 5 11.22 -20.47 3.92
CA GLN A 5 12.32 -19.58 4.32
C GLN A 5 11.94 -18.11 4.10
N ALA A 6 11.35 -17.78 2.95
CA ALA A 6 10.88 -16.42 2.65
C ALA A 6 9.83 -15.94 3.66
N ALA A 7 8.85 -16.80 3.98
CA ALA A 7 7.82 -16.47 4.96
C ALA A 7 8.41 -16.22 6.35
N LYS A 8 9.40 -17.01 6.77
CA LYS A 8 10.10 -16.81 8.05
C LYS A 8 10.82 -15.46 8.09
N GLU A 9 11.55 -15.10 7.03
CA GLU A 9 12.25 -13.81 6.94
C GLU A 9 11.27 -12.63 7.04
N VAL A 10 10.11 -12.73 6.37
CA VAL A 10 9.04 -11.72 6.46
C VAL A 10 8.57 -11.58 7.91
N TRP A 11 8.29 -12.68 8.61
CA TRP A 11 7.88 -12.64 10.01
C TRP A 11 8.94 -12.01 10.93
N GLU A 12 10.22 -12.33 10.73
CA GLU A 12 11.30 -11.74 11.50
C GLU A 12 11.39 -10.22 11.31
N VAL A 13 11.20 -9.73 10.07
CA VAL A 13 11.17 -8.29 9.79
C VAL A 13 9.96 -7.64 10.45
N ILE A 14 8.79 -8.26 10.39
CA ILE A 14 7.57 -7.78 11.06
C ILE A 14 7.82 -7.62 12.56
N GLU A 15 8.38 -8.64 13.21
CA GLU A 15 8.66 -8.60 14.66
C GLU A 15 9.67 -7.51 15.02
N LYS A 16 10.80 -7.44 14.30
CA LYS A 16 11.85 -6.43 14.52
C LYS A 16 11.36 -5.01 14.30
N THR A 17 10.38 -4.82 13.42
CA THR A 17 9.87 -3.50 13.02
C THR A 17 8.44 -3.23 13.47
N ARG A 18 7.90 -3.99 14.43
CA ARG A 18 6.50 -3.90 14.89
C ARG A 18 6.01 -2.50 15.33
N LYS A 19 6.93 -1.63 15.77
CA LYS A 19 6.61 -0.24 16.17
C LYS A 19 6.74 0.75 15.01
N ASN A 20 7.29 0.32 13.88
CA ASN A 20 7.48 1.15 12.71
C ASN A 20 6.13 1.45 12.04
N ARG A 21 5.97 2.68 11.56
CA ARG A 21 4.84 3.06 10.72
C ARG A 21 5.33 3.15 9.29
N SER A 22 4.73 2.39 8.37
CA SER A 22 5.13 2.44 6.96
C SER A 22 4.92 3.83 6.37
N SER A 23 5.75 4.19 5.38
CA SER A 23 5.61 5.40 4.55
C SER A 23 4.20 5.51 3.96
N MET A 24 3.70 4.41 3.39
CA MET A 24 2.34 4.33 2.85
C MET A 24 1.25 4.67 3.89
N PHE A 25 1.39 4.22 5.15
CA PHE A 25 0.47 4.61 6.23
C PHE A 25 0.56 6.12 6.52
N GLN A 26 1.78 6.65 6.57
CA GLN A 26 2.02 8.08 6.82
C GLN A 26 1.45 8.95 5.70
N ASP A 27 1.56 8.53 4.44
CA ASP A 27 0.99 9.24 3.29
C ASP A 27 -0.54 9.33 3.38
N VAL A 28 -1.20 8.20 3.68
CA VAL A 28 -2.66 8.19 3.89
C VAL A 28 -3.05 9.04 5.10
N ALA A 29 -2.33 8.92 6.21
CA ALA A 29 -2.61 9.70 7.43
C ALA A 29 -2.42 11.21 7.22
N ALA A 30 -1.48 11.61 6.37
CA ALA A 30 -1.25 12.99 5.97
C ALA A 30 -2.26 13.50 4.92
N GLY A 31 -3.19 12.65 4.46
CA GLY A 31 -4.17 12.98 3.44
C GLY A 31 -3.51 13.29 2.10
N LYS A 32 -2.47 12.55 1.72
CA LYS A 32 -1.86 12.66 0.38
C LYS A 32 -2.72 11.91 -0.65
N PRO A 33 -2.75 12.39 -1.91
CA PRO A 33 -3.51 11.73 -2.97
C PRO A 33 -2.90 10.38 -3.37
N ASP A 34 -1.57 10.27 -3.28
CA ASP A 34 -0.81 9.11 -3.75
C ASP A 34 -0.01 8.45 -2.63
N THR A 35 0.32 7.17 -2.84
CA THR A 35 1.22 6.39 -1.99
C THR A 35 2.15 5.54 -2.87
N GLU A 36 3.14 4.89 -2.27
CA GLU A 36 4.04 3.97 -3.00
C GLU A 36 3.38 2.65 -3.47
N ILE A 37 2.07 2.46 -3.27
CA ILE A 37 1.35 1.21 -3.60
C ILE A 37 1.50 0.78 -5.06
N ASP A 38 1.56 1.75 -5.99
CA ASP A 38 1.72 1.48 -7.42
C ASP A 38 3.10 0.96 -7.79
N TYR A 39 4.11 1.27 -6.97
CA TYR A 39 5.48 0.82 -7.17
C TYR A 39 5.76 -0.53 -6.51
N ILE A 40 5.05 -0.87 -5.43
CA ILE A 40 5.20 -2.16 -4.74
C ILE A 40 4.23 -3.19 -5.32
N ASN A 41 2.97 -3.19 -4.89
CA ASN A 41 1.98 -4.18 -5.33
C ASN A 41 1.54 -3.92 -6.78
N GLY A 42 1.44 -2.66 -7.20
CA GLY A 42 1.12 -2.31 -8.58
C GLY A 42 2.17 -2.83 -9.56
N TYR A 43 3.45 -2.86 -9.17
CA TYR A 43 4.50 -3.48 -9.99
C TYR A 43 4.26 -4.97 -10.17
N ILE A 44 3.93 -5.70 -9.10
CA ILE A 44 3.62 -7.13 -9.15
C ILE A 44 2.44 -7.38 -10.10
N VAL A 45 1.36 -6.60 -9.99
CA VAL A 45 0.18 -6.72 -10.89
C VAL A 45 0.57 -6.50 -12.35
N ARG A 46 1.35 -5.44 -12.65
CA ARG A 46 1.80 -5.15 -14.00
C ARG A 46 2.71 -6.24 -14.57
N GLN A 47 3.62 -6.79 -13.76
CA GLN A 47 4.49 -7.88 -14.22
C GLN A 47 3.70 -9.17 -14.42
N ALA A 48 2.86 -9.56 -13.47
CA ALA A 48 2.05 -10.78 -13.55
C ALA A 48 1.15 -10.77 -14.80
N SER A 49 0.55 -9.62 -15.13
CA SER A 49 -0.23 -9.44 -16.36
C SER A 49 0.54 -9.76 -17.64
N LYS A 50 1.81 -9.33 -17.75
CA LYS A 50 2.67 -9.61 -18.93
C LYS A 50 2.91 -11.10 -19.15
N TYR A 51 2.86 -11.90 -18.08
CA TYR A 51 3.10 -13.34 -18.11
C TYR A 51 1.82 -14.17 -17.97
N GLY A 52 0.63 -13.54 -17.96
CA GLY A 52 -0.64 -14.24 -17.79
C GLY A 52 -0.81 -14.91 -16.42
N ILE A 53 -0.10 -14.42 -15.39
CA ILE A 53 -0.18 -14.94 -14.02
C ILE A 53 -1.25 -14.15 -13.26
N ASP A 54 -2.18 -14.84 -12.60
CA ASP A 54 -3.15 -14.16 -11.75
C ASP A 54 -2.61 -13.90 -10.35
N VAL A 55 -2.84 -12.69 -9.86
CA VAL A 55 -2.37 -12.20 -8.55
C VAL A 55 -3.51 -11.43 -7.85
N PRO A 56 -4.65 -12.08 -7.59
CA PRO A 56 -5.88 -11.40 -7.17
C PRO A 56 -5.71 -10.63 -5.87
N THR A 57 -4.96 -11.18 -4.91
CA THR A 57 -4.67 -10.51 -3.63
C THR A 57 -3.91 -9.19 -3.83
N ASN A 58 -2.93 -9.14 -4.74
CA ASN A 58 -2.20 -7.91 -5.01
C ASN A 58 -3.09 -6.86 -5.67
N LYS A 59 -3.97 -7.27 -6.59
CA LYS A 59 -4.94 -6.36 -7.23
C LYS A 59 -5.86 -5.73 -6.18
N VAL A 60 -6.46 -6.55 -5.32
CA VAL A 60 -7.36 -6.09 -4.25
C VAL A 60 -6.63 -5.13 -3.29
N ILE A 61 -5.40 -5.44 -2.88
CA ILE A 61 -4.63 -4.55 -1.99
C ILE A 61 -4.37 -3.19 -2.66
N VAL A 62 -4.01 -3.17 -3.95
CA VAL A 62 -3.81 -1.92 -4.70
C VAL A 62 -5.08 -1.09 -4.69
N ASP A 63 -6.21 -1.69 -5.03
CA ASP A 63 -7.50 -0.99 -5.11
C ASP A 63 -7.92 -0.43 -3.75
N LEU A 64 -7.82 -1.23 -2.68
CA LEU A 64 -8.19 -0.81 -1.33
C LEU A 64 -7.34 0.36 -0.83
N ILE A 65 -6.03 0.34 -1.06
CA ILE A 65 -5.15 1.44 -0.62
C ILE A 65 -5.42 2.70 -1.44
N LYS A 66 -5.64 2.59 -2.76
CA LYS A 66 -6.01 3.74 -3.59
C LYS A 66 -7.32 4.37 -3.12
N MET A 67 -8.34 3.55 -2.86
CA MET A 67 -9.62 4.02 -2.32
C MET A 67 -9.42 4.73 -0.96
N LYS A 68 -8.63 4.15 -0.07
CA LYS A 68 -8.34 4.74 1.25
C LYS A 68 -7.59 6.07 1.13
N SER A 69 -6.59 6.16 0.25
CA SER A 69 -5.81 7.38 0.03
C SER A 69 -6.68 8.51 -0.53
N GLN A 70 -7.53 8.19 -1.51
CA GLN A 70 -8.43 9.18 -2.11
C GLN A 70 -9.47 9.69 -1.11
N ALA A 71 -10.03 8.80 -0.29
CA ALA A 71 -10.95 9.21 0.79
C ALA A 71 -10.26 10.14 1.81
N ALA A 72 -9.03 9.82 2.21
CA ALA A 72 -8.25 10.65 3.14
C ALA A 72 -7.89 12.02 2.53
N TYR A 73 -7.49 12.05 1.26
CA TYR A 73 -7.21 13.28 0.52
C TYR A 73 -8.45 14.17 0.42
N ALA A 74 -9.60 13.62 0.02
CA ALA A 74 -10.86 14.36 -0.09
C ALA A 74 -11.26 15.00 1.25
N ALA A 75 -11.18 14.26 2.36
CA ALA A 75 -11.45 14.78 3.69
C ALA A 75 -10.48 15.92 4.07
N ALA A 76 -9.20 15.77 3.76
CA ALA A 76 -8.18 16.78 4.05
C ALA A 76 -8.36 18.05 3.19
N VAL A 77 -8.81 17.93 1.94
CA VAL A 77 -9.14 19.08 1.09
C VAL A 77 -10.36 19.83 1.64
N ALA A 78 -11.43 19.12 1.99
CA ALA A 78 -12.65 19.74 2.54
C ALA A 78 -12.36 20.55 3.82
N ALA A 79 -11.54 20.01 4.73
CA ALA A 79 -11.19 20.71 5.98
C ALA A 79 -10.39 22.01 5.76
N ARG A 80 -9.58 22.07 4.70
CA ARG A 80 -8.81 23.27 4.31
C ARG A 80 -9.69 24.35 3.70
N SER A 81 -10.75 23.96 2.96
CA SER A 81 -11.69 24.91 2.36
C SER A 81 -12.68 25.52 3.37
N SER A 82 -12.90 24.89 4.53
CA SER A 82 -13.79 25.39 5.59
C SER A 82 -13.09 26.28 6.63
N SER A 83 -11.77 26.43 6.52
CA SER A 83 -10.94 27.24 7.44
C SER A 83 -10.44 28.55 6.80
N SER A 84 -10.99 28.89 5.63
CA SER A 84 -10.85 30.15 4.88
C SER A 84 -12.21 30.79 4.68
#